data_AF-A0AAV5TP00-F1
#
_entry.id   AF-A0AAV5TP00-F1
#
_cell.length_a   1.000
_cell.length_b   1.000
_cell.length_c   1.000
_cell.angle_alpha   90.00
_cell.angle_beta   90.00
_cell.angle_gamma   90.00
#
_symmetry.space_group_name_H-M   'P 1'
#
loop_
_entity.id
_entity.type
_entity.pdbx_description
1 polymer ?
#
loop_
_entity_poly.entity_id
_entity_poly.type
_entity_poly.pdbx_seq_one_letter_code
_entity_poly.pdbx_strand_id
1 'polypeptide(L)'
;MQSLVASETKRLNEHHRKLICDSYEFMRTEANKNGLGIFIRLFAEFPHYKNIWPNFRQIPDSALISSDGLKNHAKVYMAGLQHIVESLEKDATLGEAVHRIAMTHSKWNIKKFHIESMIPELLDVLKECMGGTLPAETAYAWTTLYDIIGNLIQKMQQGSRHNS
;
A
#
# COMPACT_ATOMS: atom_id res chain seq x y z
N MET A 1 5.35 -17.95 -10.62
CA MET A 1 4.90 -16.60 -10.23
C MET A 1 3.43 -16.36 -10.59
N GLN A 2 3.00 -16.52 -11.85
CA GLN A 2 1.59 -16.30 -12.26
C GLN A 2 0.57 -17.12 -11.45
N SER A 3 0.83 -18.40 -11.20
CA SER A 3 -0.05 -19.25 -10.37
C SER A 3 -0.17 -18.75 -8.92
N LEU A 4 0.89 -18.18 -8.34
CA LEU A 4 0.87 -17.59 -7.00
C LEU A 4 0.07 -16.28 -6.98
N VAL A 5 0.27 -15.42 -7.99
CA VAL A 5 -0.50 -14.18 -8.12
C VAL A 5 -1.99 -14.50 -8.19
N ALA A 6 -2.38 -15.46 -9.02
CA ALA A 6 -3.77 -15.88 -9.14
C ALA A 6 -4.33 -16.50 -7.84
N SER A 7 -3.53 -17.26 -7.08
CA SER A 7 -3.99 -17.82 -5.80
C SER A 7 -4.18 -16.73 -4.73
N GLU A 8 -3.28 -15.75 -4.68
CA GLU A 8 -3.38 -14.64 -3.72
C GLU A 8 -4.56 -13.72 -4.05
N THR A 9 -4.75 -13.32 -5.31
CA THR A 9 -5.83 -12.38 -5.69
C THR A 9 -7.24 -12.98 -5.51
N LYS A 10 -7.38 -14.31 -5.53
CA LYS A 10 -8.64 -15.01 -5.22
C LYS A 10 -9.13 -14.82 -3.78
N ARG A 11 -8.26 -14.37 -2.86
CA ARG A 11 -8.66 -14.05 -1.48
C ARG A 11 -9.57 -12.81 -1.41
N LEU A 12 -9.56 -11.99 -2.46
CA LEU A 12 -10.51 -10.89 -2.66
C LEU A 12 -11.62 -11.35 -3.60
N ASN A 13 -12.79 -11.69 -3.03
CA ASN A 13 -14.00 -11.94 -3.81
C ASN A 13 -14.57 -10.61 -4.37
N GLU A 14 -15.61 -10.71 -5.20
CA GLU A 14 -16.24 -9.55 -5.85
C GLU A 14 -16.75 -8.52 -4.84
N HIS A 15 -17.30 -8.97 -3.70
CA HIS A 15 -17.77 -8.09 -2.63
C HIS A 15 -16.63 -7.30 -1.97
N HIS A 16 -15.53 -7.97 -1.60
CA HIS A 16 -14.34 -7.30 -1.05
C HIS A 16 -13.75 -6.28 -2.02
N ARG A 17 -13.71 -6.62 -3.32
CA ARG A 17 -13.25 -5.70 -4.38
C ARG A 17 -14.14 -4.46 -4.44
N LYS A 18 -15.46 -4.66 -4.42
CA LYS A 18 -16.42 -3.56 -4.38
C LYS A 18 -16.27 -2.68 -3.15
N LEU A 19 -16.08 -3.26 -1.97
CA LEU A 19 -15.82 -2.49 -0.74
C LEU A 19 -14.56 -1.63 -0.85
N ILE A 20 -13.49 -2.15 -1.47
CA ILE A 20 -12.26 -1.37 -1.71
C ILE A 20 -12.55 -0.22 -2.68
N CYS A 21 -13.22 -0.48 -3.80
CA CYS A 21 -13.58 0.57 -4.76
C CYS A 21 -14.45 1.66 -4.12
N ASP A 22 -15.55 1.29 -3.48
CA ASP A 22 -16.52 2.23 -2.90
C ASP A 22 -15.89 3.06 -1.78
N SER A 23 -15.03 2.45 -0.95
CA SER A 23 -14.35 3.16 0.14
C SER A 23 -13.19 4.04 -0.34
N TYR A 24 -12.51 3.66 -1.43
CA TYR A 24 -11.46 4.48 -2.04
C TYR A 24 -11.98 5.82 -2.57
N GLU A 25 -13.25 5.89 -2.97
CA GLU A 25 -13.88 7.14 -3.42
C GLU A 25 -13.80 8.26 -2.36
N PHE A 26 -13.86 7.92 -1.08
CA PHE A 26 -13.68 8.88 0.02
C PHE A 26 -12.22 9.34 0.13
N MET A 27 -11.28 8.43 -0.10
CA MET A 27 -9.85 8.72 -0.01
C MET A 27 -9.35 9.54 -1.20
N ARG A 28 -9.90 9.34 -2.41
CA ARG A 28 -9.42 10.02 -3.62
C ARG A 28 -9.77 11.50 -3.69
N THR A 29 -10.83 11.95 -3.00
CA THR A 29 -11.28 13.36 -3.00
C THR A 29 -10.16 14.31 -2.59
N GLU A 30 -9.38 13.92 -1.57
CA GLU A 30 -8.23 14.67 -1.07
C GLU A 30 -6.97 13.79 -1.15
N ALA A 31 -6.79 13.08 -2.28
CA ALA A 31 -5.80 12.01 -2.42
C ALA A 31 -4.41 12.37 -1.87
N ASN A 32 -3.86 13.52 -2.27
CA ASN A 32 -2.53 13.94 -1.83
C ASN A 32 -2.44 14.19 -0.32
N LYS A 33 -3.46 14.81 0.26
CA LYS A 33 -3.54 15.08 1.70
C LYS A 33 -3.71 13.77 2.48
N ASN A 34 -4.58 12.88 2.01
CA ASN A 34 -4.83 11.60 2.65
C ASN A 34 -3.62 10.67 2.57
N GLY A 35 -3.00 10.56 1.39
CA GLY A 35 -1.74 9.83 1.19
C GLY A 35 -0.61 10.37 2.05
N LEU A 36 -0.50 11.70 2.19
CA LEU A 36 0.48 12.32 3.09
C LEU A 36 0.17 11.97 4.55
N GLY A 37 -1.11 12.02 4.96
CA GLY A 37 -1.55 11.63 6.29
C GLY A 37 -1.13 10.20 6.67
N ILE A 38 -1.23 9.25 5.74
CA ILE A 38 -0.78 7.86 5.95
C ILE A 38 0.72 7.82 6.26
N PHE A 39 1.55 8.48 5.45
CA PHE A 39 2.99 8.47 5.69
C PHE A 39 3.42 9.26 6.94
N ILE A 40 2.72 10.34 7.29
CA ILE A 40 3.01 11.10 8.51
C ILE A 40 2.83 10.20 9.73
N ARG A 41 1.71 9.46 9.79
CA ARG A 41 1.47 8.53 10.90
C ARG A 41 2.47 7.38 10.89
N LEU A 42 2.76 6.82 9.71
CA LEU A 42 3.77 5.77 9.55
C LEU A 42 5.15 6.19 10.06
N PHE A 43 5.62 7.41 9.76
CA PHE A 43 6.91 7.89 10.23
C PHE A 43 6.89 8.34 11.68
N ALA A 44 5.72 8.69 12.24
CA ALA A 44 5.59 8.93 13.68
C ALA A 44 5.78 7.62 14.47
N GLU A 45 5.18 6.52 13.99
CA GLU A 45 5.28 5.20 14.63
C GLU A 45 6.61 4.49 14.32
N PHE A 46 7.10 4.61 13.08
CA PHE A 46 8.33 3.98 12.61
C PHE A 46 9.33 5.01 12.02
N PRO A 47 9.92 5.91 12.81
CA PRO A 47 10.84 6.96 12.30
C PRO A 47 12.01 6.39 11.49
N HIS A 48 12.51 5.22 11.89
CA HIS A 48 13.62 4.53 11.23
C HIS A 48 13.30 4.08 9.79
N TYR A 49 12.03 3.99 9.39
CA TYR A 49 11.64 3.67 8.02
C TYR A 49 12.09 4.76 7.04
N LYS A 50 12.36 6.00 7.48
CA LYS A 50 12.91 7.02 6.58
C LYS A 50 14.22 6.59 5.92
N ASN A 51 14.95 5.66 6.56
CA ASN A 51 16.23 5.15 6.05
C ASN A 51 16.09 4.25 4.82
N ILE A 52 14.88 3.77 4.53
CA ILE A 52 14.55 3.06 3.30
C ILE A 52 14.80 3.96 2.08
N TRP A 53 14.44 5.24 2.18
CA TRP A 53 14.61 6.21 1.10
C TRP A 53 15.91 7.01 1.27
N PRO A 54 16.89 6.87 0.35
CA PRO A 54 18.16 7.60 0.45
C PRO A 54 17.98 9.11 0.60
N ASN A 55 16.99 9.67 -0.10
CA ASN A 55 16.69 11.11 -0.09
C ASN A 55 16.10 11.61 1.24
N PHE A 56 15.58 10.72 2.10
CA PHE A 56 14.99 11.11 3.39
C PHE A 56 15.96 10.96 4.57
N ARG A 57 17.04 10.19 4.41
CA ARG A 57 18.02 9.89 5.47
C ARG A 57 18.58 11.13 6.16
N GLN A 58 18.86 12.17 5.38
CA GLN A 58 19.49 13.40 5.86
C GLN A 58 18.48 14.44 6.37
N ILE A 59 17.18 14.20 6.18
CA ILE A 59 16.14 15.13 6.60
C ILE A 59 15.82 14.86 8.09
N PRO A 60 15.85 15.89 8.96
CA PRO A 60 15.36 15.76 10.33
C PRO A 60 13.90 15.30 10.37
N ASP A 61 13.52 14.47 11.34
CA ASP A 61 12.17 13.87 11.39
C ASP A 61 11.07 14.93 11.42
N SER A 62 11.29 16.00 12.19
CA SER A 62 10.39 17.16 12.25
C SER A 62 10.24 17.91 10.92
N ALA A 63 11.27 17.88 10.06
CA ALA A 63 11.25 18.54 8.75
C ALA A 63 10.74 17.61 7.63
N LEU A 64 10.87 16.29 7.80
CA LEU A 64 10.45 15.29 6.82
C LEU A 64 8.96 15.37 6.52
N ILE A 65 8.16 15.53 7.58
CA ILE A 65 6.70 15.67 7.53
C ILE A 65 6.25 16.81 6.59
N SER A 66 7.02 17.90 6.54
CA SER A 66 6.74 19.06 5.68
C SER A 66 7.46 19.05 4.33
N SER A 67 8.35 18.07 4.09
CA SER A 67 9.23 18.06 2.93
C SER A 67 8.48 17.81 1.62
N ASP A 68 8.93 18.45 0.54
CA ASP A 68 8.35 18.21 -0.79
C ASP A 68 8.65 16.80 -1.30
N GLY A 69 9.76 16.21 -0.84
CA GLY A 69 10.07 14.80 -1.09
C GLY A 69 8.97 13.87 -0.58
N LEU A 70 8.50 14.08 0.65
CA LEU A 70 7.41 13.28 1.22
C LEU A 70 6.08 13.51 0.50
N LYS A 71 5.73 14.78 0.23
CA LYS A 71 4.52 15.12 -0.54
C LYS A 71 4.52 14.47 -1.92
N ASN A 72 5.67 14.44 -2.60
CA ASN A 72 5.80 13.78 -3.90
C ASN A 72 5.71 12.26 -3.79
N HIS A 73 6.24 11.66 -2.72
CA HIS A 73 6.07 10.22 -2.49
C HIS A 73 4.61 9.85 -2.23
N ALA A 74 3.88 10.65 -1.44
CA ALA A 74 2.45 10.48 -1.21
C ALA A 74 1.65 10.51 -2.51
N LYS A 75 1.95 11.44 -3.44
CA LYS A 75 1.34 11.48 -4.79
C LYS A 75 1.56 10.17 -5.56
N VAL A 76 2.81 9.69 -5.60
CA VAL A 76 3.16 8.44 -6.32
C VAL A 76 2.45 7.23 -5.70
N TYR A 77 2.40 7.17 -4.37
CA TYR A 77 1.70 6.13 -3.63
C TYR A 77 0.20 6.11 -3.97
N MET A 78 -0.46 7.28 -3.93
CA MET A 78 -1.89 7.36 -4.24
C MET A 78 -2.19 7.03 -5.70
N ALA A 79 -1.33 7.43 -6.64
CA ALA A 79 -1.46 7.01 -8.04
C ALA A 79 -1.31 5.49 -8.21
N GLY A 80 -0.40 4.87 -7.47
CA GLY A 80 -0.25 3.41 -7.44
C GLY A 80 -1.49 2.72 -6.84
N LEU A 81 -2.04 3.27 -5.77
CA LEU A 81 -3.24 2.75 -5.13
C LEU A 81 -4.46 2.85 -6.05
N GLN A 82 -4.65 4.00 -6.70
CA GLN A 82 -5.68 4.20 -7.73
C GLN A 82 -5.57 3.16 -8.84
N HIS A 83 -4.38 2.93 -9.37
CA HIS A 83 -4.18 1.94 -10.43
C HIS A 83 -4.57 0.52 -10.01
N ILE A 84 -4.29 0.13 -8.77
CA ILE A 84 -4.74 -1.17 -8.23
C ILE A 84 -6.26 -1.19 -8.16
N VAL A 85 -6.88 -0.13 -7.61
CA VAL A 85 -8.34 -0.04 -7.45
C VAL A 85 -9.06 -0.14 -8.80
N GLU A 86 -8.59 0.60 -9.80
CA GLU A 86 -9.10 0.53 -11.19
C GLU A 86 -8.93 -0.84 -11.83
N SER A 87 -8.01 -1.66 -11.32
CA SER A 87 -7.72 -3.01 -11.83
C SER A 87 -8.50 -4.12 -11.13
N LEU A 88 -9.26 -3.83 -10.05
CA LEU A 88 -9.91 -4.84 -9.20
C LEU A 88 -11.01 -5.62 -9.93
N GLU A 89 -11.63 -5.07 -10.97
CA GLU A 89 -12.78 -5.69 -11.65
C GLU A 89 -12.42 -7.04 -12.28
N LYS A 90 -11.21 -7.20 -12.85
CA LYS A 90 -10.80 -8.41 -13.56
C LYS A 90 -9.58 -9.03 -12.90
N ASP A 91 -9.60 -10.35 -12.72
CA ASP A 91 -8.50 -11.11 -12.10
C ASP A 91 -7.16 -10.89 -12.80
N ALA A 92 -7.17 -10.83 -14.13
CA ALA A 92 -5.97 -10.62 -14.92
C ALA A 92 -5.35 -9.24 -14.66
N THR A 93 -6.16 -8.17 -14.70
CA THR A 93 -5.68 -6.80 -14.47
C THR A 93 -5.25 -6.60 -13.03
N LEU A 94 -6.00 -7.13 -12.06
CA LEU A 94 -5.63 -7.10 -10.65
C LEU A 94 -4.29 -7.79 -10.43
N GLY A 95 -4.14 -9.00 -10.98
CA GLY A 95 -2.92 -9.78 -10.90
C GLY A 95 -1.71 -9.04 -11.45
N GLU A 96 -1.84 -8.42 -12.63
CA GLU A 96 -0.78 -7.59 -13.23
C GLU A 96 -0.42 -6.38 -12.36
N ALA A 97 -1.41 -5.67 -11.83
CA ALA A 97 -1.22 -4.48 -10.99
C ALA A 97 -0.47 -4.83 -9.69
N VAL A 98 -0.95 -5.83 -8.92
CA VAL A 98 -0.30 -6.22 -7.66
C VAL A 98 1.08 -6.83 -7.90
N HIS A 99 1.28 -7.57 -8.99
CA HIS A 99 2.58 -8.12 -9.35
C HIS A 99 3.58 -7.00 -9.66
N ARG A 100 3.19 -5.99 -10.44
CA ARG A 100 4.05 -4.84 -10.77
C ARG A 100 4.48 -4.07 -9.52
N ILE A 101 3.53 -3.82 -8.61
CA ILE A 101 3.81 -3.14 -7.35
C ILE A 101 4.75 -3.97 -6.48
N ALA A 102 4.48 -5.26 -6.32
CA ALA A 102 5.33 -6.17 -5.55
C ALA A 102 6.76 -6.27 -6.14
N MET A 103 6.90 -6.31 -7.46
CA MET A 103 8.21 -6.31 -8.12
C MET A 103 9.02 -5.05 -7.79
N THR A 104 8.40 -3.88 -7.87
CA THR A 104 9.07 -2.60 -7.57
C THR A 104 9.52 -2.56 -6.11
N HIS A 105 8.64 -2.93 -5.18
CA HIS A 105 8.96 -2.95 -3.75
C HIS A 105 10.04 -3.99 -3.41
N SER A 106 10.00 -5.15 -4.07
CA SER A 106 11.04 -6.17 -3.95
C SER A 106 12.42 -5.65 -4.36
N LYS A 107 12.51 -4.93 -5.49
CA LYS A 107 13.76 -4.31 -5.99
C LYS A 107 14.35 -3.30 -5.00
N TRP A 108 13.48 -2.53 -4.32
CA TRP A 108 13.89 -1.58 -3.28
C TRP A 108 14.12 -2.25 -1.90
N ASN A 109 14.16 -3.59 -1.85
CA ASN A 109 14.36 -4.37 -0.64
C ASN A 109 13.32 -4.09 0.47
N ILE A 110 12.14 -3.59 0.09
CA ILE A 110 10.99 -3.45 0.98
C ILE A 110 10.54 -4.85 1.38
N LYS A 111 10.25 -5.06 2.66
CA LYS A 111 9.86 -6.34 3.22
C LYS A 111 8.37 -6.36 3.46
N LYS A 112 7.81 -7.57 3.57
CA LYS A 112 6.41 -7.78 3.93
C LYS A 112 6.01 -6.96 5.16
N PHE A 113 6.82 -7.01 6.21
CA PHE A 113 6.54 -6.29 7.46
C PHE A 113 6.48 -4.76 7.27
N HIS A 114 7.22 -4.18 6.32
CA HIS A 114 7.10 -2.74 6.02
C HIS A 114 5.71 -2.41 5.43
N ILE A 115 5.16 -3.31 4.61
CA ILE A 115 3.81 -3.16 4.03
C ILE A 115 2.75 -3.38 5.11
N GLU A 116 2.93 -4.36 5.98
CA GLU A 116 2.03 -4.64 7.11
C GLU A 116 1.95 -3.45 8.08
N SER A 117 3.08 -2.77 8.35
CA SER A 117 3.10 -1.53 9.14
C SER A 117 2.28 -0.38 8.55
N MET A 118 1.97 -0.38 7.24
CA MET A 118 1.13 0.65 6.62
C MET A 118 -0.37 0.43 6.85
N ILE A 119 -0.77 -0.80 7.19
CA ILE A 119 -2.19 -1.17 7.27
C ILE A 119 -2.93 -0.34 8.34
N PRO A 120 -2.46 -0.23 9.60
CA PRO A 120 -3.14 0.59 10.59
C PRO A 120 -3.33 2.05 10.14
N GLU A 121 -2.28 2.62 9.55
CA GLU A 121 -2.28 4.03 9.12
C GLU A 121 -3.23 4.29 7.94
N LEU A 122 -3.30 3.35 7.01
CA LEU A 122 -4.28 3.38 5.91
C LEU A 122 -5.71 3.30 6.45
N LEU A 123 -5.98 2.37 7.37
CA LEU A 123 -7.32 2.16 7.93
C LEU A 123 -7.78 3.36 8.76
N ASP A 124 -6.88 3.99 9.52
CA ASP A 124 -7.18 5.20 10.27
C ASP A 124 -7.53 6.37 9.36
N VAL A 125 -6.73 6.61 8.31
CA VAL A 125 -7.03 7.67 7.33
C VAL A 125 -8.33 7.37 6.59
N LEU A 126 -8.57 6.12 6.21
CA LEU A 126 -9.83 5.74 5.55
C LEU A 126 -11.04 5.97 6.47
N LYS A 127 -10.93 5.60 7.74
CA LYS A 127 -11.96 5.84 8.76
C LYS A 127 -12.26 7.34 8.89
N GLU A 128 -11.23 8.19 8.89
CA GLU A 128 -11.39 9.64 8.90
C GLU A 128 -12.13 10.15 7.66
N CYS A 129 -11.75 9.66 6.47
CA CYS A 129 -12.43 10.00 5.21
C CYS A 129 -13.91 9.56 5.20
N MET A 130 -14.25 8.49 5.91
CA MET A 130 -15.61 7.93 6.03
C MET A 130 -16.41 8.50 7.21
N GLY A 131 -15.98 9.63 7.79
CA GLY A 131 -16.73 10.29 8.87
C GLY A 131 -16.59 9.62 10.24
N GLY A 132 -15.47 8.92 10.47
CA GLY A 132 -15.10 8.35 11.76
C GLY A 132 -15.57 6.91 12.00
N THR A 133 -16.22 6.28 11.01
CA THR A 133 -16.63 4.87 11.09
C THR A 133 -16.08 4.09 9.91
N LEU A 134 -15.48 2.94 10.19
CA LEU A 134 -14.98 2.01 9.17
C LEU A 134 -15.61 0.63 9.42
N PRO A 135 -16.43 0.10 8.50
CA PRO A 135 -16.97 -1.24 8.63
C PRO A 135 -15.85 -2.29 8.71
N ALA A 136 -16.02 -3.29 9.59
CA ALA A 136 -15.02 -4.33 9.81
C ALA A 136 -14.69 -5.10 8.51
N GLU A 137 -15.68 -5.32 7.65
CA GLU A 137 -15.50 -6.00 6.37
C GLU A 137 -14.69 -5.16 5.37
N THR A 138 -14.89 -3.83 5.35
CA THR A 138 -14.08 -2.91 4.56
C THR A 138 -12.63 -2.93 5.03
N ALA A 139 -12.40 -2.90 6.35
CA ALA A 139 -11.06 -3.00 6.92
C ALA A 139 -10.38 -4.34 6.58
N TYR A 140 -11.13 -5.43 6.63
CA TYR A 140 -10.67 -6.76 6.22
C TYR A 140 -10.26 -6.81 4.75
N ALA A 141 -11.05 -6.21 3.85
CA ALA A 141 -10.75 -6.17 2.42
C ALA A 141 -9.44 -5.43 2.13
N TRP A 142 -9.24 -4.24 2.72
CA TRP A 142 -8.00 -3.47 2.61
C TRP A 142 -6.79 -4.20 3.20
N THR A 143 -6.95 -4.79 4.39
CA THR A 143 -5.92 -5.60 5.04
C THR A 143 -5.49 -6.76 4.15
N THR A 144 -6.47 -7.44 3.53
CA THR A 144 -6.23 -8.56 2.62
C THR A 144 -5.47 -8.11 1.37
N LEU A 145 -5.81 -6.95 0.79
CA LEU A 145 -5.08 -6.40 -0.36
C LEU A 145 -3.60 -6.14 -0.04
N TYR A 146 -3.31 -5.55 1.12
CA TYR A 146 -1.93 -5.27 1.54
C TYR A 146 -1.17 -6.56 1.88
N ASP A 147 -1.82 -7.54 2.50
CA ASP A 147 -1.23 -8.84 2.77
C ASP A 147 -0.89 -9.60 1.47
N ILE A 148 -1.75 -9.55 0.45
CA ILE A 148 -1.45 -10.09 -0.90
C ILE A 148 -0.16 -9.46 -1.46
N ILE A 149 -0.06 -8.13 -1.45
CA ILE A 149 1.13 -7.42 -1.95
C ILE A 149 2.37 -7.84 -1.15
N GLY A 150 2.25 -7.88 0.18
CA GLY A 150 3.30 -8.30 1.10
C GLY A 150 3.80 -9.74 0.86
N ASN A 151 2.88 -10.68 0.65
CA ASN A 151 3.19 -12.08 0.34
C ASN A 151 3.92 -12.20 -1.00
N LEU A 152 3.49 -11.46 -2.02
CA LEU A 152 4.16 -11.44 -3.33
C LEU A 152 5.58 -10.90 -3.23
N ILE A 153 5.80 -9.80 -2.50
CA ILE A 153 7.13 -9.24 -2.23
C ILE A 153 8.03 -10.29 -1.56
N GLN A 154 7.54 -10.93 -0.50
CA GLN A 154 8.29 -11.94 0.24
C GLN A 154 8.70 -13.10 -0.68
N LYS A 155 7.77 -13.60 -1.50
CA LYS A 155 8.03 -14.71 -2.44
C LYS A 155 9.02 -14.33 -3.54
N MET A 156 8.94 -13.11 -4.08
CA MET A 156 9.91 -12.61 -5.05
C MET A 156 11.32 -12.57 -4.47
N GLN A 157 11.48 -12.09 -3.24
CA GLN A 157 12.78 -12.00 -2.59
C GLN A 157 13.36 -13.37 -2.21
N GLN A 158 12.51 -14.34 -1.86
CA GLN A 158 12.93 -15.73 -1.61
C GLN A 158 13.44 -16.40 -2.90
N GLY A 159 12.75 -16.19 -4.02
CA GLY A 159 13.17 -16.72 -5.32
C GLY A 159 14.49 -16.14 -5.82
N SER A 160 14.76 -14.86 -5.58
CA SER A 160 16.04 -14.23 -5.96
C SER A 160 17.24 -14.78 -5.19
N ARG A 161 17.06 -15.22 -3.93
CA ARG A 161 18.14 -15.74 -3.09
C ARG A 161 18.64 -17.13 -3.46
N HIS A 162 17.90 -17.90 -4.28
CA HIS A 162 18.31 -19.23 -4.75
C HIS A 162 19.08 -19.21 -6.08
N ASN A 163 19.12 -18.06 -6.78
CA ASN A 163 19.81 -17.89 -8.06
C ASN A 163 21.10 -17.04 -7.93
N SER A 164 21.62 -16.85 -6.71
CA SER A 164 22.85 -16.09 -6.42
C SER A 164 23.91 -16.98 -5.81
#